data_AF-U5L9B6-F1
#
_entry.id   AF-U5L9B6-F1
#
_cell.length_a   1.000
_cell.length_b   1.000
_cell.length_c   1.000
_cell.angle_alpha   90.00
_cell.angle_beta   90.00
_cell.angle_gamma   90.00
#
_symmetry.space_group_name_H-M   'P 1'
#
loop_
_entity.id
_entity.type
_entity.pdbx_description
1 polymer ?
#
loop_
_entity_poly.entity_id
_entity_poly.type
_entity_poly.pdbx_seq_one_letter_code
_entity_poly.pdbx_strand_id
1 'polypeptide(L)'
;MKRSIFPILAAITLAAGCSSAEEDSSHAGHSDEHKDQGAPELTYTLGSNDWAAVTTYTDSPEILEAYQFAVEHPEVLNYMPCYCGCYEEDGHESNTNCFVDSVSGSTVSLDTMGFG
;
A
#
# COMPACT_ATOMS: atom_id res chain seq x y z
N MET A 1 53.88 13.18 -18.37
CA MET A 1 53.53 14.47 -19.00
C MET A 1 52.03 14.46 -19.28
N LYS A 2 51.34 15.45 -18.69
CA LYS A 2 49.98 15.97 -18.94
C LYS A 2 48.80 15.00 -19.10
N ARG A 3 48.07 14.87 -17.98
CA ARG A 3 46.62 14.70 -17.91
C ARG A 3 45.94 15.89 -18.59
N SER A 4 45.02 15.67 -19.53
CA SER A 4 44.12 16.72 -20.03
C SER A 4 42.72 16.49 -19.46
N ILE A 5 42.46 17.21 -18.38
CA ILE A 5 41.13 17.55 -17.88
C ILE A 5 40.54 18.52 -18.92
N PHE A 6 39.39 18.19 -19.52
CA PHE A 6 38.62 19.15 -20.32
C PHE A 6 37.67 19.90 -19.38
N PRO A 7 37.87 21.21 -19.15
CA PRO A 7 36.97 22.02 -18.35
C PRO A 7 35.87 22.63 -19.24
N ILE A 8 34.66 22.69 -18.67
CA ILE A 8 33.72 23.81 -18.79
C ILE A 8 33.17 24.09 -20.20
N LEU A 9 31.89 23.78 -20.41
CA LEU A 9 30.94 24.83 -20.76
C LEU A 9 29.54 24.50 -20.24
N ALA A 10 29.19 25.18 -19.16
CA ALA A 10 27.84 25.31 -18.66
C ALA A 10 26.96 26.00 -19.71
N ALA A 11 25.78 25.44 -19.95
CA ALA A 11 24.65 26.16 -20.52
C ALA A 11 23.42 25.79 -19.70
N ILE A 12 23.41 26.31 -18.46
CA ILE A 12 22.23 26.32 -17.60
C ILE A 12 21.31 27.42 -18.16
N THR A 13 20.25 27.02 -18.85
CA THR A 13 19.15 27.92 -19.17
C THR A 13 18.28 28.04 -17.94
N LEU A 14 18.55 29.07 -17.13
CA LEU A 14 17.65 29.53 -16.07
C LEU A 14 16.39 30.12 -16.71
N ALA A 15 15.29 29.37 -16.67
CA ALA A 15 13.96 29.96 -16.78
C ALA A 15 13.63 30.58 -15.42
N ALA A 16 13.72 31.91 -15.35
CA ALA A 16 13.28 32.69 -14.20
C ALA A 16 11.74 32.65 -14.10
N GLY A 17 11.22 31.76 -13.26
CA GLY A 17 9.89 31.87 -12.69
C GLY A 17 10.04 32.26 -11.21
N CYS A 18 9.48 33.39 -10.81
CA CYS A 18 9.54 33.91 -9.44
C CYS A 18 8.13 34.01 -8.85
N SER A 19 8.07 33.88 -7.50
CA SER A 19 6.96 34.05 -6.55
C SER A 19 6.41 32.70 -6.04
N SER A 20 6.56 32.30 -4.76
CA SER A 20 6.82 33.04 -3.51
C SER A 20 7.53 32.15 -2.47
N ALA A 21 8.31 32.81 -1.60
CA ALA A 21 8.75 32.47 -0.24
C ALA A 21 9.05 30.99 0.13
N GLU A 22 10.32 30.76 0.49
CA GLU A 22 10.81 29.58 1.19
C GLU A 22 10.21 29.50 2.61
N GLU A 23 9.58 28.39 2.94
CA GLU A 23 9.43 27.92 4.32
C GLU A 23 10.07 26.54 4.43
N ASP A 24 11.15 26.50 5.22
CA ASP A 24 11.78 25.32 5.79
C ASP A 24 10.72 24.45 6.49
N SER A 25 10.23 23.45 5.78
CA SER A 25 9.34 22.44 6.34
C SER A 25 10.19 21.23 6.67
N SER A 26 10.64 21.21 7.92
CA SER A 26 10.91 19.99 8.66
C SER A 26 9.93 18.91 8.21
N HIS A 27 10.43 17.84 7.60
CA HIS A 27 9.69 16.58 7.50
C HIS A 27 9.57 16.02 8.92
N ALA A 28 8.70 16.64 9.71
CA ALA A 28 8.14 16.07 10.90
C ALA A 28 7.31 14.89 10.41
N GLY A 29 7.68 13.69 10.83
CA GLY A 29 7.07 12.45 10.39
C GLY A 29 5.56 12.53 10.48
N HIS A 30 4.92 12.27 9.34
CA HIS A 30 3.56 11.79 9.30
C HIS A 30 3.57 10.35 9.82
N SER A 31 3.70 10.19 11.14
CA SER A 31 3.09 9.06 11.83
C SER A 31 1.61 9.42 11.97
N ASP A 32 0.91 9.51 10.83
CA ASP A 32 -0.52 9.45 10.84
C ASP A 32 -0.85 7.99 11.19
N GLU A 33 -1.00 7.73 12.50
CA GLU A 33 -1.80 6.59 12.96
C GLU A 33 -3.09 6.66 12.15
N HIS A 34 -3.35 5.66 11.32
CA HIS A 34 -4.68 5.34 10.79
C HIS A 34 -5.64 5.07 11.95
N LYS A 35 -6.03 6.14 12.65
CA LYS A 35 -7.27 6.18 13.42
C LYS A 35 -8.37 6.44 12.42
N ASP A 36 -8.57 5.43 11.57
CA ASP A 36 -9.76 5.34 10.77
C ASP A 36 -10.97 5.32 11.70
N GLN A 37 -11.92 6.18 11.40
CA GLN A 37 -13.17 6.26 12.12
C GLN A 37 -14.06 5.12 11.61
N GLY A 38 -13.80 3.90 12.07
CA GLY A 38 -14.81 2.84 12.15
C GLY A 38 -15.08 2.03 10.88
N ALA A 39 -14.09 1.72 10.05
CA ALA A 39 -14.19 0.54 9.21
C ALA A 39 -14.41 -0.71 10.10
N PRO A 40 -15.32 -1.62 9.71
CA PRO A 40 -15.56 -2.83 10.45
C PRO A 40 -14.29 -3.70 10.43
N GLU A 41 -13.85 -4.15 11.61
CA GLU A 41 -12.81 -5.17 11.71
C GLU A 41 -13.35 -6.48 11.12
N LEU A 42 -12.83 -6.87 9.95
CA LEU A 42 -13.23 -8.10 9.28
C LEU A 42 -12.27 -9.20 9.70
N THR A 43 -12.83 -10.29 10.24
CA THR A 43 -12.02 -11.43 10.69
C THR A 43 -12.47 -12.72 10.03
N TYR A 44 -11.49 -13.55 9.69
CA TYR A 44 -11.69 -14.90 9.17
C TYR A 44 -10.92 -15.90 10.02
N THR A 45 -11.50 -17.07 10.27
CA THR A 45 -10.81 -18.17 10.94
C THR A 45 -10.33 -19.17 9.89
N LEU A 46 -9.02 -19.40 9.82
CA LEU A 46 -8.40 -20.32 8.86
C LEU A 46 -9.08 -21.69 8.88
N GLY A 47 -9.61 -22.09 7.72
CA GLY A 47 -10.28 -23.37 7.52
C GLY A 47 -11.72 -23.44 8.00
N SER A 48 -12.32 -22.35 8.50
CA SER A 48 -13.73 -22.33 8.92
C SER A 48 -14.70 -22.46 7.75
N ASN A 49 -14.28 -22.00 6.56
CA ASN A 49 -15.15 -21.76 5.40
C ASN A 49 -16.36 -20.84 5.70
N ASP A 50 -16.27 -20.06 6.79
CA ASP A 50 -17.25 -19.05 7.17
C ASP A 50 -16.80 -17.70 6.60
N TRP A 51 -17.34 -17.35 5.43
CA TRP A 51 -17.02 -16.12 4.71
C TRP A 51 -18.04 -15.00 4.94
N ALA A 52 -18.85 -15.11 6.00
CA ALA A 52 -19.88 -14.10 6.31
C ALA A 52 -19.29 -12.68 6.44
N ALA A 53 -18.05 -12.56 6.93
CA ALA A 53 -17.35 -11.28 7.04
C ALA A 53 -17.15 -10.59 5.67
N VAL A 54 -17.05 -11.33 4.57
CA VAL A 54 -16.94 -10.78 3.20
C VAL A 54 -18.32 -10.66 2.56
N THR A 55 -19.13 -11.71 2.62
CA THR A 55 -20.43 -11.76 1.95
C THR A 55 -21.48 -10.84 2.57
N THR A 56 -21.23 -10.29 3.76
CA THR A 56 -22.09 -9.24 4.34
C THR A 56 -21.95 -7.91 3.59
N TYR A 57 -20.81 -7.66 2.95
CA TYR A 57 -20.50 -6.38 2.30
C TYR A 57 -20.62 -6.44 0.77
N THR A 58 -20.60 -7.63 0.19
CA THR A 58 -20.69 -7.82 -1.25
C THR A 58 -21.36 -9.14 -1.63
N ASP A 59 -22.17 -9.09 -2.69
CA ASP A 59 -22.74 -10.26 -3.35
C ASP A 59 -21.90 -10.72 -4.57
N SER A 60 -20.76 -10.06 -4.86
CA SER A 60 -19.90 -10.43 -5.99
C SER A 60 -19.14 -11.73 -5.68
N PRO A 61 -19.33 -12.80 -6.48
CA PRO A 61 -18.54 -14.02 -6.34
C PRO A 61 -17.06 -13.75 -6.63
N GLU A 62 -16.73 -12.84 -7.55
CA GLU A 62 -15.34 -12.54 -7.90
C GLU A 62 -14.58 -11.89 -6.73
N ILE A 63 -15.22 -10.99 -5.97
CA ILE A 63 -14.60 -10.40 -4.78
C ILE A 63 -14.39 -11.47 -3.71
N LEU A 64 -15.39 -12.32 -3.46
CA LEU A 64 -15.25 -13.42 -2.50
C LEU A 64 -14.12 -14.39 -2.89
N GLU A 65 -14.03 -14.76 -4.16
CA GLU A 65 -12.97 -15.62 -4.69
C GLU A 65 -11.59 -14.96 -4.54
N ALA A 66 -11.47 -13.65 -4.69
CA ALA A 66 -10.23 -12.92 -4.47
C ALA A 66 -9.77 -12.96 -3.00
N TYR A 67 -10.69 -12.75 -2.04
CA TYR A 67 -10.38 -12.91 -0.61
C TYR A 67 -9.98 -14.35 -0.26
N GLN A 68 -10.71 -15.34 -0.77
CA GLN A 68 -10.38 -16.76 -0.59
C GLN A 68 -8.97 -17.06 -1.10
N PHE A 69 -8.67 -16.64 -2.33
CA PHE A 69 -7.38 -16.85 -2.94
C PHE A 69 -6.25 -16.16 -2.16
N ALA A 70 -6.46 -14.93 -1.70
CA ALA A 70 -5.46 -14.20 -0.92
C ALA A 70 -5.11 -14.89 0.40
N VAL A 71 -6.12 -15.46 1.08
CA VAL A 71 -5.94 -16.17 2.34
C VAL A 71 -5.31 -17.56 2.13
N GLU A 72 -5.70 -18.28 1.08
CA GLU A 72 -5.23 -19.65 0.81
C GLU A 72 -3.86 -19.69 0.12
N HIS A 73 -3.55 -18.69 -0.71
CA HIS A 73 -2.35 -18.61 -1.55
C HIS A 73 -1.61 -17.27 -1.42
N PRO A 74 -1.31 -16.79 -0.19
CA PRO A 74 -0.61 -15.53 -0.01
C PRO A 74 0.78 -15.56 -0.65
N GLU A 75 1.42 -16.74 -0.76
CA GLU A 75 2.71 -16.90 -1.44
C GLU A 75 2.66 -16.47 -2.91
N VAL A 76 1.51 -16.59 -3.58
CA VAL A 76 1.36 -16.16 -4.97
C VAL A 76 1.22 -14.65 -5.03
N LEU A 77 0.35 -14.07 -4.19
CA LEU A 77 0.09 -12.64 -4.17
C LEU A 77 1.29 -11.83 -3.63
N ASN A 78 2.10 -12.41 -2.74
CA ASN A 78 3.32 -11.79 -2.22
C ASN A 78 4.37 -11.48 -3.31
N TYR A 79 4.38 -12.25 -4.41
CA TYR A 79 5.25 -11.96 -5.56
C TYR A 79 4.65 -10.95 -6.54
N MET A 80 3.39 -10.56 -6.36
CA MET A 80 2.73 -9.60 -7.22
C MET A 80 2.82 -8.20 -6.59
N PRO A 81 3.58 -7.28 -7.21
CA PRO A 81 3.73 -5.93 -6.69
C PRO A 81 2.38 -5.19 -6.71
N CYS A 82 2.12 -4.44 -5.65
CA CYS A 82 0.99 -3.52 -5.56
C CYS A 82 1.39 -2.14 -6.09
N TYR A 83 0.49 -1.51 -6.85
CA TYR A 83 0.71 -0.20 -7.46
C TYR A 83 -0.30 0.87 -7.00
N CYS A 84 -0.99 0.62 -5.89
CA CYS A 84 -1.98 1.54 -5.34
C CYS A 84 -1.36 2.81 -4.73
N GLY A 85 -0.05 2.80 -4.44
CA GLY A 85 0.66 3.93 -3.81
C GLY A 85 0.64 3.91 -2.28
N CYS A 86 -0.02 2.93 -1.66
CA CYS A 86 -0.25 2.81 -0.22
C CYS A 86 0.96 2.29 0.59
N TYR A 87 2.13 2.09 -0.03
CA TYR A 87 3.28 1.48 0.66
C TYR A 87 3.79 2.35 1.82
N GLU A 88 3.94 3.66 1.60
CA GLU A 88 4.50 4.57 2.60
C GLU A 88 3.51 4.86 3.74
N GLU A 89 2.21 4.83 3.44
CA GLU A 89 1.13 5.17 4.37
C GLU A 89 0.71 3.95 5.22
N ASP A 90 0.59 2.78 4.59
CA ASP A 90 -0.04 1.58 5.20
C ASP A 90 0.94 0.43 5.40
N GLY A 91 2.16 0.53 4.84
CA GLY A 91 3.14 -0.56 4.85
C GLY A 91 2.78 -1.71 3.91
N HIS A 92 1.87 -1.50 2.95
CA HIS A 92 1.42 -2.53 2.01
C HIS A 92 2.50 -2.87 0.98
N GLU A 93 3.06 -4.09 1.06
CA GLU A 93 4.20 -4.53 0.26
C GLU A 93 3.81 -5.24 -1.04
N SER A 94 2.62 -5.85 -1.09
CA SER A 94 2.18 -6.70 -2.20
C SER A 94 0.67 -6.71 -2.36
N ASN A 95 0.18 -7.38 -3.41
CA ASN A 95 -1.26 -7.55 -3.61
C ASN A 95 -1.93 -8.34 -2.48
N THR A 96 -1.20 -9.10 -1.66
CA THR A 96 -1.76 -9.76 -0.47
C THR A 96 -2.38 -8.74 0.48
N ASN A 97 -1.72 -7.60 0.65
CA ASN A 97 -2.15 -6.55 1.57
C ASN A 97 -3.44 -5.85 1.13
N CYS A 98 -3.90 -6.04 -0.11
CA CYS A 98 -5.23 -5.57 -0.52
C CYS A 98 -6.37 -6.37 0.14
N PHE A 99 -6.09 -7.58 0.64
CA PHE A 99 -7.12 -8.50 1.14
C PHE A 99 -6.85 -8.98 2.57
N VAL A 100 -5.58 -9.02 2.98
CA VAL A 100 -5.15 -9.52 4.29
C VAL A 100 -4.28 -8.45 4.96
N ASP A 101 -4.78 -7.90 6.04
CA ASP A 101 -4.08 -6.93 6.88
C ASP A 101 -3.05 -7.67 7.77
N SER A 102 -3.50 -8.71 8.49
CA SER A 102 -2.63 -9.43 9.42
C SER A 102 -3.10 -10.86 9.71
N VAL A 103 -2.19 -11.69 10.20
CA VAL A 103 -2.47 -13.08 10.61
C VAL A 103 -1.95 -13.31 12.03
N SER A 104 -2.83 -13.77 12.92
CA SER A 104 -2.50 -14.09 14.32
C SER A 104 -3.08 -15.45 14.70
N GLY A 105 -2.21 -16.46 14.74
CA GLY A 105 -2.63 -17.85 14.96
C GLY A 105 -3.53 -18.34 13.83
N SER A 106 -4.78 -18.69 14.16
CA SER A 106 -5.79 -19.09 13.18
C SER A 106 -6.70 -17.95 12.72
N THR A 107 -6.52 -16.73 13.24
CA THR A 107 -7.32 -15.57 12.89
C THR A 107 -6.60 -14.75 11.84
N VAL A 108 -7.31 -14.42 10.77
CA VAL A 108 -6.89 -13.50 9.71
C VAL A 108 -7.71 -12.23 9.83
N SER A 109 -7.03 -11.09 9.96
CA SER A 109 -7.61 -9.76 9.79
C SER A 109 -7.67 -9.49 8.27
N LEU A 110 -8.88 -9.30 7.75
CA LEU A 110 -9.11 -9.02 6.33
C LEU A 110 -9.09 -7.51 6.11
N ASP A 111 -8.43 -7.08 5.04
CA ASP A 111 -8.37 -5.69 4.65
C ASP A 111 -9.63 -5.30 3.83
N THR A 112 -10.12 -4.07 3.98
CA THR A 112 -11.33 -3.60 3.28
C THR A 112 -11.05 -3.04 1.87
N MET A 113 -9.79 -2.82 1.50
CA MET A 113 -9.39 -2.32 0.18
C MET A 113 -9.78 -3.28 -0.96
N GLY A 114 -9.89 -4.58 -0.66
CA GLY A 114 -10.29 -5.63 -1.61
C GLY A 114 -11.73 -5.52 -2.11
N PHE A 115 -12.58 -4.69 -1.49
CA PHE A 115 -13.95 -4.43 -1.97
C PHE A 115 -14.03 -3.41 -3.11
N GLY A 116 -12.97 -2.61 -3.34
CA GLY A 116 -12.91 -1.57 -4.37
C GLY A 116 -13.15 -0.16 -3.86
#